data_AF-A0AAE9J9I4-F1
#
_entry.id   AF-A0AAE9J9I4-F1
#
_cell.length_a   1.000
_cell.length_b   1.000
_cell.length_c   1.000
_cell.angle_alpha   90.00
_cell.angle_beta   90.00
_cell.angle_gamma   90.00
#
_symmetry.space_group_name_H-M   'P 1'
#
loop_
_entity.id
_entity.type
_entity.pdbx_description
1 polymer ?
#
loop_
_entity_poly.entity_id
_entity_poly.type
_entity_poly.pdbx_seq_one_letter_code
_entity_poly.pdbx_strand_id
1 'polypeptide(L)'
;MNAIRKIFSKKSSSMRALELEQKKNEMLEYSLNGGIVRKNYREEVDFQTSRSKDIQKKIEEGEERFQELFKENDEHLQLLLVLASLNIELDSVFSPENMTAFLRNEKAQTEKQRQKMLQAWQLLKAPEKNHLKPWKCCEICNQEFQQTDERVPRILGCGHTYCHTCLVQLAKNTPKSSAICCPVDKKYTVLHDNKVERLLKNFTVMHM
;
A
#
# COMPACT_ATOMS: atom_id res chain seq x y z
N MET A 1 -118.79 31.98 40.22
CA MET A 1 -117.78 33.04 39.98
C MET A 1 -116.45 32.85 40.74
N ASN A 2 -116.42 32.20 41.92
CA ASN A 2 -115.20 32.09 42.76
C ASN A 2 -114.09 31.17 42.22
N ALA A 3 -114.43 30.06 41.55
CA ALA A 3 -113.45 29.14 40.99
C ALA A 3 -112.65 29.76 39.83
N ILE A 4 -113.32 30.52 38.97
CA ILE A 4 -112.71 31.19 37.80
C ILE A 4 -111.68 32.23 38.24
N ARG A 5 -111.99 33.08 39.24
CA ARG A 5 -111.01 34.05 39.77
C ARG A 5 -109.76 33.40 40.37
N LYS A 6 -109.92 32.28 41.09
CA LYS A 6 -108.77 31.51 41.62
C LYS A 6 -107.89 30.95 40.51
N ILE A 7 -108.49 30.47 39.41
CA ILE A 7 -107.75 29.96 38.24
C ILE A 7 -106.98 31.09 37.56
N PHE A 8 -107.60 32.25 37.33
CA PHE A 8 -106.92 33.40 36.73
C PHE A 8 -105.80 33.94 37.63
N SER A 9 -106.01 34.03 38.94
CA SER A 9 -104.97 34.42 39.89
C SER A 9 -103.80 33.43 39.88
N LYS A 10 -104.07 32.12 39.93
CA LYS A 10 -103.03 31.09 39.86
C LYS A 10 -102.26 31.12 38.55
N LYS A 11 -102.96 31.32 37.41
CA LYS A 11 -102.34 31.51 36.10
C LYS A 11 -101.44 32.74 36.08
N SER A 12 -101.88 33.88 36.64
CA SER A 12 -101.07 35.10 36.70
C SER A 12 -99.81 34.95 37.56
N SER A 13 -99.90 34.26 38.69
CA SER A 13 -98.75 33.95 39.54
C SER A 13 -97.79 32.98 38.86
N SER A 14 -98.30 31.97 38.16
CA SER A 14 -97.48 31.06 37.35
C SER A 14 -96.78 31.76 36.18
N MET A 15 -97.44 32.71 35.51
CA MET A 15 -96.78 33.50 34.45
C MET A 15 -95.66 34.38 35.00
N ARG A 16 -95.86 35.04 36.15
CA ARG A 16 -94.80 35.82 36.81
C ARG A 16 -93.62 34.96 37.27
N ALA A 17 -93.91 33.75 37.77
CA ALA A 17 -92.87 32.80 38.15
C ALA A 17 -92.08 32.33 36.91
N LEU A 18 -92.76 32.10 35.78
CA LEU A 18 -92.13 31.76 34.51
C LEU A 18 -91.23 32.89 33.99
N GLU A 19 -91.70 34.14 34.03
CA GLU A 19 -90.91 35.31 33.63
C GLU A 19 -89.65 35.50 34.50
N LEU A 20 -89.77 35.28 35.82
CA LEU A 20 -88.63 35.36 36.71
C LEU A 20 -87.58 34.28 36.41
N GLU A 21 -88.03 33.06 36.11
CA GLU A 21 -87.13 31.96 35.78
C GLU A 21 -86.47 32.16 34.41
N GLN A 22 -87.18 32.73 33.44
CA GLN A 22 -86.60 33.14 32.15
C GLN A 22 -85.47 34.15 32.33
N LYS A 23 -85.65 35.19 33.16
CA LYS A 23 -84.58 36.16 33.46
C LYS A 23 -83.36 35.53 34.14
N LYS A 24 -83.55 34.55 35.02
CA LYS A 24 -82.42 33.82 35.62
C LYS A 24 -81.67 33.00 34.57
N ASN A 25 -82.39 32.34 33.67
CA ASN A 25 -81.78 31.58 32.58
C ASN A 25 -80.96 32.51 31.66
N GLU A 26 -81.48 33.68 31.29
CA GLU A 26 -80.74 34.69 30.52
C GLU A 26 -79.44 35.13 31.22
N MET A 27 -79.50 35.38 32.54
CA MET A 27 -78.32 35.74 33.34
C MET A 27 -77.28 34.61 33.41
N LEU A 28 -77.74 33.36 33.52
CA LEU A 28 -76.88 32.18 33.50
C LEU A 28 -76.21 32.00 32.14
N GLU A 29 -76.95 32.16 31.03
CA GLU A 29 -76.41 32.11 29.67
C GLU A 29 -75.34 33.17 29.44
N TYR A 30 -75.56 34.41 29.90
CA TYR A 30 -74.55 35.48 29.81
C TYR A 30 -73.26 35.13 30.57
N SER A 31 -73.39 34.60 31.80
CA SER A 31 -72.24 34.17 32.62
C SER A 31 -71.48 33.00 31.99
N LEU A 32 -72.21 31.99 31.49
CA LEU A 32 -71.67 30.83 30.78
C LEU A 32 -70.89 31.28 29.54
N ASN A 33 -71.47 32.15 28.71
CA ASN A 33 -70.80 32.70 27.52
C ASN A 33 -69.54 33.48 27.89
N GLY A 34 -69.56 34.30 28.94
CA GLY A 34 -68.36 34.97 29.45
C GLY A 34 -67.27 33.99 29.92
N GLY A 35 -67.66 32.86 30.50
CA GLY A 35 -66.75 31.78 30.88
C GLY A 35 -66.11 31.08 29.67
N ILE A 36 -66.92 30.77 28.64
CA ILE A 36 -66.47 30.15 27.39
C ILE A 36 -65.47 31.05 26.67
N VAL A 37 -65.75 32.35 26.54
CA VAL A 37 -64.85 33.31 25.89
C VAL A 37 -63.49 33.36 26.60
N ARG A 38 -63.48 33.40 27.93
CA ARG A 38 -62.22 33.39 28.71
C ARG A 38 -61.44 32.09 28.53
N LYS A 39 -62.11 30.95 28.46
CA LYS A 39 -61.48 29.65 28.24
C LYS A 39 -60.85 29.59 26.84
N ASN A 40 -61.59 29.96 25.79
CA ASN A 40 -61.10 29.96 24.42
C ASN A 40 -59.90 30.90 24.26
N TYR A 41 -59.94 32.09 24.88
CA TYR A 41 -58.82 33.02 24.86
C TYR A 41 -57.56 32.44 25.52
N ARG A 42 -57.71 31.76 26.67
CA ARG A 42 -56.60 31.09 27.34
C ARG A 42 -56.00 29.99 26.47
N GLU A 43 -56.83 29.13 25.88
CA GLU A 43 -56.38 28.05 25.01
C GLU A 43 -55.62 28.57 23.78
N GLU A 44 -56.08 29.67 23.17
CA GLU A 44 -55.38 30.33 22.06
C GLU A 44 -54.01 30.88 22.50
N VAL A 45 -53.94 31.56 23.64
CA VAL A 45 -52.67 32.08 24.19
C VAL A 45 -51.69 30.95 24.50
N ASP A 46 -52.18 29.84 25.08
CA ASP A 46 -51.35 28.67 25.38
C ASP A 46 -50.83 28.01 24.11
N PHE A 47 -51.66 27.93 23.06
CA PHE A 47 -51.26 27.43 21.74
C PHE A 47 -50.19 28.30 21.09
N GLN A 48 -50.39 29.62 21.06
CA GLN A 48 -49.41 30.55 20.48
C GLN A 48 -48.09 30.55 21.26
N THR A 49 -48.16 30.42 22.58
CA THR A 49 -46.96 30.33 23.44
C THR A 49 -46.19 29.05 23.16
N SER A 50 -46.89 27.91 23.04
CA SER A 50 -46.28 26.62 22.73
C SER A 50 -45.61 26.64 21.36
N ARG A 51 -46.32 27.15 20.34
CA ARG A 51 -45.77 27.32 18.99
C ARG A 51 -44.54 28.23 18.96
N SER A 52 -44.55 29.32 19.73
CA SER A 52 -43.40 30.24 19.81
C SER A 52 -42.19 29.56 20.45
N LYS A 53 -42.39 28.74 21.48
CA LYS A 53 -41.33 27.94 22.10
C LYS A 53 -40.75 26.91 21.13
N ASP A 54 -41.60 26.24 20.36
CA ASP A 54 -41.15 25.27 19.35
C ASP A 54 -40.31 25.94 18.24
N ILE A 55 -40.71 27.13 17.81
CA ILE A 55 -39.95 27.92 16.83
C ILE A 55 -38.61 28.35 17.43
N GLN A 56 -38.60 28.85 18.66
CA GLN A 56 -37.39 29.26 19.36
C GLN A 56 -36.39 28.11 19.49
N LYS A 57 -36.87 26.93 19.90
CA LYS A 57 -36.05 25.72 20.00
C LYS A 57 -35.42 25.33 18.66
N LYS A 58 -36.17 25.43 17.56
CA LYS A 58 -35.64 25.16 16.21
C LYS A 58 -34.61 26.18 15.74
N ILE A 59 -34.76 27.45 16.15
CA ILE A 59 -33.77 28.49 15.87
C ILE A 59 -32.47 28.16 16.61
N GLU A 60 -32.56 27.85 17.91
CA GLU A 60 -31.41 27.47 18.73
C GLU A 60 -30.69 26.23 18.18
N GLU A 61 -31.42 25.16 17.85
CA GLU A 61 -30.87 23.96 17.19
C GLU A 61 -30.20 24.30 15.84
N GLY A 62 -30.78 25.24 15.09
CA GLY A 62 -30.21 25.72 13.83
C GLY A 62 -28.92 26.51 14.01
N GLU A 63 -28.86 27.37 15.03
CA GLU A 63 -27.67 28.16 15.38
C GLU A 63 -26.52 27.28 15.87
N GLU A 64 -26.81 26.30 16.72
CA GLU A 64 -25.82 25.31 17.18
C GLU A 64 -25.21 24.55 15.99
N ARG A 65 -26.06 24.02 15.11
CA ARG A 65 -25.62 23.31 13.90
C ARG A 65 -24.79 24.20 12.97
N PHE A 66 -25.17 25.47 12.84
CA PHE A 66 -24.43 26.42 12.02
C PHE A 66 -23.04 26.71 12.60
N GLN A 67 -22.91 26.82 13.92
CA GLN A 67 -21.62 26.95 14.59
C GLN A 67 -20.74 25.72 14.42
N GLU A 68 -21.31 24.52 14.47
CA GLU A 68 -20.59 23.27 14.19
C GLU A 68 -20.05 23.26 12.76
N LEU A 69 -20.90 23.54 11.77
CA LEU A 69 -20.49 23.60 10.36
C LEU A 69 -19.40 24.65 10.12
N PHE A 70 -19.43 25.78 10.80
CA PHE A 70 -18.36 26.77 10.70
C PHE A 70 -17.03 26.27 11.23
N LYS A 71 -17.02 25.53 12.34
CA LYS A 71 -15.79 24.93 12.88
C LYS A 71 -15.24 23.90 11.92
N GLU A 72 -16.07 23.01 11.39
CA GLU A 72 -15.66 22.02 10.39
C GLU A 72 -15.06 22.71 9.14
N ASN A 73 -15.70 23.78 8.68
CA ASN A 73 -15.18 24.53 7.53
C ASN A 73 -13.83 25.22 7.80
N ASP A 74 -13.60 25.71 9.03
CA ASP A 74 -12.29 26.26 9.42
C ASP A 74 -11.21 25.17 9.46
N GLU A 75 -11.52 24.01 10.04
CA GLU A 75 -10.62 22.84 10.03
C GLU A 75 -10.28 22.40 8.60
N HIS A 76 -11.27 22.35 7.71
CA HIS A 76 -11.06 22.05 6.30
C HIS A 76 -10.17 23.10 5.60
N LEU A 77 -10.34 24.38 5.91
CA LEU A 77 -9.51 25.45 5.36
C LEU A 77 -8.06 25.33 5.84
N GLN A 78 -7.85 25.04 7.13
CA GLN A 78 -6.52 24.79 7.68
C GLN A 78 -5.85 23.60 6.99
N LEU A 79 -6.58 22.50 6.78
CA LEU A 79 -6.07 21.34 6.05
C LEU A 79 -5.69 21.70 4.60
N LEU A 80 -6.51 22.49 3.91
CA LEU A 80 -6.24 22.95 2.54
C LEU A 80 -4.93 23.76 2.46
N LEU A 81 -4.69 24.63 3.44
CA LEU A 81 -3.46 25.42 3.54
C LEU A 81 -2.23 24.53 3.73
N VAL A 82 -2.31 23.53 4.60
CA VAL A 82 -1.22 22.56 4.81
C VAL A 82 -0.95 21.78 3.53
N LEU A 83 -1.98 21.28 2.86
CA LEU A 83 -1.84 20.56 1.59
C LEU A 83 -1.21 21.44 0.51
N ALA A 84 -1.60 22.71 0.41
CA ALA A 84 -1.01 23.66 -0.53
C ALA A 84 0.49 23.88 -0.25
N SER A 85 0.89 24.03 1.02
CA SER A 85 2.30 24.16 1.39
C SER A 85 3.13 22.92 1.04
N LEU A 86 2.60 21.71 1.32
CA LEU A 86 3.27 20.46 1.01
C LEU A 86 3.40 20.25 -0.51
N ASN A 87 2.40 20.66 -1.29
CA ASN A 87 2.47 20.57 -2.75
C ASN A 87 3.57 21.49 -3.32
N ILE A 88 3.70 22.71 -2.78
CA ILE A 88 4.79 23.63 -3.16
C ILE A 88 6.16 23.04 -2.84
N GLU A 89 6.32 22.39 -1.68
CA GLU A 89 7.56 21.71 -1.32
C GLU A 89 7.87 20.56 -2.29
N LEU A 90 6.88 19.74 -2.62
CA LEU A 90 7.02 18.65 -3.59
C LEU A 90 7.46 19.16 -4.97
N ASP A 91 6.83 20.23 -5.46
CA ASP A 91 7.18 20.86 -6.74
C ASP A 91 8.62 21.37 -6.74
N SER A 92 9.10 21.90 -5.60
CA SER A 92 10.49 22.32 -5.48
C SER A 92 11.47 21.14 -5.50
N VAL A 93 11.15 20.03 -4.85
CA VAL A 93 12.03 18.85 -4.75
C VAL A 93 12.04 18.04 -6.05
N PHE A 94 10.86 17.83 -6.63
CA PHE A 94 10.67 17.04 -7.85
C PHE A 94 10.55 17.90 -9.11
N SER A 95 11.03 19.15 -9.06
CA SER A 95 11.08 19.99 -10.24
C SER A 95 11.86 19.29 -11.37
N PRO A 96 11.43 19.42 -12.63
CA PRO A 96 12.15 18.85 -13.77
C PRO A 96 13.63 19.27 -13.78
N GLU A 97 13.94 20.49 -13.35
CA GLU A 97 15.29 21.01 -13.23
C GLU A 97 16.11 20.23 -12.19
N ASN A 98 15.57 20.03 -11.00
CA ASN A 98 16.25 19.32 -9.91
C ASN A 98 16.41 17.84 -10.24
N MET A 99 15.37 17.22 -10.81
CA MET A 99 15.42 15.83 -11.28
C MET A 99 16.45 15.63 -12.39
N THR A 100 16.49 16.53 -13.39
CA THR A 100 17.49 16.43 -14.47
C THR A 100 18.91 16.75 -14.00
N ALA A 101 19.08 17.62 -13.00
CA ALA A 101 20.37 17.87 -12.36
C ALA A 101 20.87 16.64 -11.59
N PHE A 102 19.98 16.01 -10.80
CA PHE A 102 20.27 14.75 -10.10
C PHE A 102 20.72 13.65 -11.07
N LEU A 103 19.94 13.40 -12.13
CA LEU A 103 20.26 12.39 -13.14
C LEU A 103 21.61 12.65 -13.84
N ARG A 104 21.91 13.93 -14.13
CA ARG A 104 23.21 14.32 -14.71
C ARG A 104 24.37 14.01 -13.77
N ASN A 105 24.22 14.32 -12.48
CA ASN A 105 25.24 14.06 -11.47
C ASN A 105 25.48 12.55 -11.29
N GLU A 106 24.42 11.76 -11.14
CA GLU A 106 24.50 10.29 -11.04
C GLU A 106 25.20 9.67 -12.26
N LYS A 107 24.83 10.14 -13.47
CA LYS A 107 25.49 9.70 -14.71
C LYS A 107 26.97 10.05 -14.73
N ALA A 108 27.34 11.25 -14.30
CA ALA A 108 28.74 11.69 -14.22
C ALA A 108 29.54 10.88 -13.20
N GLN A 109 28.95 10.56 -12.04
CA GLN A 109 29.57 9.70 -11.04
C GLN A 109 29.78 8.28 -11.57
N THR A 110 28.76 7.70 -12.20
CA THR A 110 28.83 6.37 -12.81
C THR A 110 29.91 6.31 -13.88
N GLU A 111 29.99 7.32 -14.74
CA GLU A 111 31.02 7.41 -15.78
C GLU A 111 32.42 7.51 -15.17
N LYS A 112 32.60 8.30 -14.11
CA LYS A 112 33.87 8.40 -13.38
C LYS A 112 34.29 7.06 -12.78
N GLN A 113 33.35 6.30 -12.21
CA GLN A 113 33.61 4.95 -11.69
C GLN A 113 33.96 3.97 -12.82
N ARG A 114 33.23 4.03 -13.94
CA ARG A 114 33.50 3.21 -15.14
C ARG A 114 34.89 3.47 -15.69
N GLN A 115 35.32 4.74 -15.77
CA GLN A 115 36.66 5.12 -16.23
C GLN A 115 37.74 4.54 -15.32
N LYS A 116 37.57 4.61 -13.99
CA LYS A 116 38.49 3.97 -13.04
C LYS A 116 38.58 2.47 -13.24
N MET A 117 37.44 1.80 -13.43
CA MET A 117 37.40 0.35 -13.71
C MET A 117 38.15 0.02 -15.01
N LEU A 118 37.93 0.78 -16.08
CA LEU A 118 38.61 0.58 -17.35
C LEU A 118 40.12 0.80 -17.24
N GLN A 119 40.55 1.82 -16.51
CA GLN A 119 41.97 2.07 -16.25
C GLN A 119 42.60 0.91 -15.46
N ALA A 120 41.95 0.44 -14.39
CA ALA A 120 42.41 -0.71 -13.62
C ALA A 120 42.49 -1.97 -14.51
N TRP A 121 41.49 -2.19 -15.37
CA TRP A 121 41.47 -3.29 -16.31
C TRP A 121 42.60 -3.19 -17.35
N GLN A 122 42.91 -2.01 -17.87
CA GLN A 122 44.04 -1.80 -18.79
C GLN A 122 45.38 -2.14 -18.14
N LEU A 123 45.58 -1.77 -16.87
CA LEU A 123 46.79 -2.12 -16.11
C LEU A 123 46.91 -3.63 -15.91
N LEU A 124 45.80 -4.33 -15.63
CA LEU A 124 45.77 -5.80 -15.56
C LEU A 124 45.98 -6.48 -16.91
N LYS A 125 45.66 -5.79 -18.01
CA LYS A 125 45.86 -6.27 -19.38
C LYS A 125 47.24 -5.97 -19.95
N ALA A 126 48.14 -5.34 -19.18
CA ALA A 126 49.53 -5.19 -19.58
C ALA A 126 50.06 -6.57 -19.98
N PRO A 127 50.70 -6.70 -21.15
CA PRO A 127 50.92 -8.00 -21.77
C PRO A 127 51.89 -8.82 -20.91
N GLU A 128 51.37 -9.87 -20.28
CA GLU A 128 52.16 -11.06 -20.01
C GLU A 128 52.70 -11.55 -21.35
N LYS A 129 53.95 -11.15 -21.66
CA LYS A 129 54.68 -11.62 -22.82
C LYS A 129 54.80 -13.15 -22.71
N ASN A 130 54.16 -13.87 -23.63
CA ASN A 130 54.40 -15.29 -23.90
C ASN A 130 54.30 -16.25 -22.71
N HIS A 131 53.34 -16.06 -21.81
CA HIS A 131 52.93 -17.15 -20.92
C HIS A 131 51.77 -17.87 -21.59
N LEU A 132 52.04 -19.07 -22.14
CA LEU A 132 50.95 -19.97 -22.49
C LEU A 132 50.03 -20.06 -21.26
N LYS A 133 48.73 -19.83 -21.48
CA LYS A 133 47.72 -19.88 -20.43
C LYS A 133 47.89 -21.20 -19.66
N PRO A 134 48.13 -21.19 -18.34
CA PRO A 134 48.42 -22.42 -17.59
C PRO A 134 47.35 -23.50 -17.77
N TRP A 135 46.08 -23.08 -17.86
CA TRP A 135 44.95 -23.98 -18.08
C TRP A 135 44.88 -24.61 -19.48
N LYS A 136 45.67 -24.14 -20.45
CA LYS A 136 45.79 -24.72 -21.80
C LYS A 136 46.95 -25.72 -21.92
N CYS A 137 47.79 -25.86 -20.90
CA CYS A 137 48.96 -26.71 -20.95
C CYS A 137 48.80 -27.92 -20.03
N CYS A 138 49.43 -29.03 -20.40
CA CYS A 138 49.56 -30.16 -19.50
C CYS A 138 50.57 -29.83 -18.39
N GLU A 139 50.19 -30.00 -17.13
CA GLU A 139 51.07 -29.74 -15.97
C GLU A 139 52.28 -30.70 -15.86
N ILE A 140 52.32 -31.77 -16.67
CA ILE A 140 53.43 -32.73 -16.68
C ILE A 140 54.49 -32.33 -17.72
N CYS A 141 54.08 -32.07 -18.96
CA CYS A 141 55.01 -31.76 -20.06
C CYS A 141 55.04 -30.27 -20.46
N ASN A 142 54.23 -29.41 -19.82
CA ASN A 142 54.11 -27.97 -20.08
C ASN A 142 53.80 -27.61 -21.53
N GLN A 143 53.14 -28.52 -22.23
CA GLN A 143 52.80 -28.38 -23.64
C GLN A 143 51.30 -28.11 -23.81
N GLU A 144 50.97 -27.26 -24.78
CA GLU A 144 49.58 -26.93 -25.10
C GLU A 144 48.79 -28.18 -25.55
N PHE A 145 47.56 -28.29 -25.07
CA PHE A 145 46.63 -29.33 -25.47
C PHE A 145 46.22 -29.16 -26.93
N GLN A 146 45.94 -30.28 -27.60
CA GLN A 146 45.52 -30.30 -29.00
C GLN A 146 44.27 -31.17 -29.19
N GLN A 147 43.60 -30.96 -30.31
CA GLN A 147 42.33 -31.63 -30.61
C GLN A 147 42.51 -33.06 -31.14
N THR A 148 43.68 -33.38 -31.69
CA THR A 148 44.03 -34.68 -32.26
C THR A 148 45.26 -35.31 -31.60
N ASP A 149 45.35 -36.63 -31.71
CA ASP A 149 46.55 -37.43 -31.41
C ASP A 149 47.01 -37.46 -29.95
N GLU A 150 48.29 -37.16 -29.73
CA GLU A 150 49.07 -37.38 -28.51
C GLU A 150 48.76 -36.37 -27.40
N ARG A 151 48.23 -35.20 -27.76
CA ARG A 151 48.04 -34.07 -26.85
C ARG A 151 46.59 -33.80 -26.47
N VAL A 152 45.70 -34.75 -26.76
CA VAL A 152 44.30 -34.67 -26.35
C VAL A 152 44.20 -34.62 -24.81
N PRO A 153 43.58 -33.58 -24.22
CA PRO A 153 43.39 -33.47 -22.78
C PRO A 153 42.34 -34.48 -22.32
N ARG A 154 42.67 -35.28 -21.30
CA ARG A 154 41.76 -36.25 -20.69
C ARG A 154 41.67 -36.06 -19.19
N ILE A 155 40.49 -36.35 -18.65
CA ILE A 155 40.11 -36.07 -17.27
C ILE A 155 40.27 -37.34 -16.43
N LEU A 156 41.01 -37.23 -15.32
CA LEU A 156 41.07 -38.24 -14.27
C LEU A 156 39.82 -38.15 -13.37
N GLY A 157 39.50 -39.19 -12.59
CA GLY A 157 38.33 -39.21 -11.71
C GLY A 157 38.34 -38.11 -10.63
N CYS A 158 39.49 -37.50 -10.35
CA CYS A 158 39.62 -36.35 -9.47
C CYS A 158 39.37 -34.98 -10.13
N GLY A 159 39.21 -34.94 -11.45
CA GLY A 159 38.99 -33.71 -12.23
C GLY A 159 40.25 -33.10 -12.87
N HIS A 160 41.44 -33.53 -12.46
CA HIS A 160 42.69 -33.06 -13.08
C HIS A 160 42.82 -33.55 -14.52
N THR A 161 43.38 -32.69 -15.38
CA THR A 161 43.45 -32.91 -16.82
C THR A 161 44.91 -33.00 -17.28
N TYR A 162 45.23 -34.04 -18.06
CA TYR A 162 46.57 -34.26 -18.62
C TYR A 162 46.47 -34.71 -20.07
N CYS A 163 47.57 -34.57 -20.83
CA CYS A 163 47.58 -35.02 -22.22
C CYS A 163 47.61 -36.56 -22.28
N HIS A 164 47.13 -37.11 -23.40
CA HIS A 164 47.05 -38.54 -23.60
C HIS A 164 48.41 -39.25 -23.41
N THR A 165 49.50 -38.71 -23.98
CA THR A 165 50.83 -39.30 -23.85
C THR A 165 51.34 -39.34 -22.40
N CYS A 166 51.16 -38.27 -21.64
CA CYS A 166 51.55 -38.27 -20.22
C CYS A 166 50.72 -39.27 -19.41
N LEU A 167 49.44 -39.44 -19.70
CA LEU A 167 48.61 -40.45 -19.03
C LEU A 167 49.02 -41.88 -19.39
N VAL A 168 49.43 -42.13 -20.65
CA VAL A 168 49.99 -43.43 -21.05
C VAL A 168 51.28 -43.74 -20.30
N GLN A 169 52.15 -42.74 -20.12
CA GLN A 169 53.38 -42.90 -19.32
C GLN A 169 53.07 -43.15 -17.85
N LEU A 170 52.12 -42.42 -17.26
CA LEU A 170 51.70 -42.62 -15.88
C LEU A 170 51.09 -44.02 -15.67
N ALA A 171 50.27 -44.51 -16.61
CA ALA A 171 49.69 -45.84 -16.54
C ALA A 171 50.76 -46.94 -16.56
N LYS A 172 51.82 -46.79 -17.39
CA LYS A 172 52.96 -47.74 -17.43
C LYS A 172 53.77 -47.75 -16.14
N ASN A 173 53.92 -46.59 -15.50
CA ASN A 173 54.74 -46.42 -14.30
C ASN A 173 53.98 -46.66 -13.00
N THR A 174 52.67 -46.98 -13.05
CA THR A 174 51.87 -47.22 -11.85
C THR A 174 51.94 -48.71 -11.45
N PRO A 175 52.24 -49.04 -10.19
CA PRO A 175 52.40 -50.43 -9.73
C PRO A 175 51.11 -51.27 -9.84
N LYS A 176 49.95 -50.63 -9.97
CA LYS A 176 48.67 -51.28 -10.27
C LYS A 176 48.35 -51.05 -11.75
N SER A 177 48.46 -52.10 -12.56
CA SER A 177 48.25 -52.06 -14.02
C SER A 177 46.85 -51.63 -14.48
N SER A 178 45.89 -51.50 -13.57
CA SER A 178 44.51 -51.09 -13.83
C SER A 178 44.11 -49.71 -13.29
N ALA A 179 45.06 -48.91 -12.78
CA ALA A 179 44.76 -47.58 -12.26
C ALA A 179 45.89 -46.57 -12.52
N ILE A 180 45.53 -45.29 -12.60
CA ILE A 180 46.47 -44.17 -12.65
C ILE A 180 46.37 -43.39 -11.35
N CYS A 181 47.52 -43.06 -10.74
CA CYS A 181 47.60 -42.14 -9.61
C CYS A 181 47.79 -40.70 -10.12
N CYS A 182 46.93 -39.77 -9.71
CA CYS A 182 47.08 -38.37 -10.07
C CYS A 182 48.35 -37.75 -9.45
N PRO A 183 49.20 -37.05 -10.22
CA PRO A 183 50.40 -36.39 -9.68
C PRO A 183 50.12 -35.31 -8.64
N VAL A 184 48.98 -34.60 -8.76
CA VAL A 184 48.62 -33.44 -7.92
C VAL A 184 48.02 -33.88 -6.59
N ASP A 185 46.92 -34.63 -6.62
CA ASP A 185 46.15 -34.96 -5.41
C ASP A 185 46.25 -36.44 -4.97
N LYS A 186 47.10 -37.23 -5.65
CA LYS A 186 47.40 -38.64 -5.37
C LYS A 186 46.17 -39.57 -5.38
N LYS A 187 45.04 -39.13 -5.93
CA LYS A 187 43.84 -39.96 -6.08
C LYS A 187 44.00 -40.93 -7.25
N TYR A 188 43.47 -42.14 -7.09
CA TYR A 188 43.50 -43.17 -8.12
C TYR A 188 42.27 -43.09 -9.03
N THR A 189 42.51 -43.18 -10.33
CA THR A 189 41.48 -43.35 -11.36
C THR A 189 41.61 -44.73 -11.97
N VAL A 190 40.55 -45.53 -11.89
CA VAL A 190 40.51 -46.87 -12.48
C VAL A 190 40.41 -46.76 -14.00
N LEU A 191 41.22 -47.55 -14.71
CA LEU A 191 41.17 -47.67 -16.16
C LEU A 191 40.30 -48.87 -16.55
N HIS A 192 39.21 -48.63 -17.25
CA HIS A 192 38.43 -49.71 -17.86
C HIS A 192 39.19 -50.32 -19.05
N ASP A 193 39.38 -51.64 -19.04
CA ASP A 193 40.16 -52.41 -20.00
C ASP A 193 41.64 -51.96 -20.14
N ASN A 194 42.21 -51.34 -19.09
CA ASN A 194 43.57 -50.79 -19.06
C ASN A 194 43.87 -49.79 -20.20
N LYS A 195 42.84 -49.15 -20.75
CA LYS A 195 42.94 -48.25 -21.91
C LYS A 195 42.73 -46.79 -21.51
N VAL A 196 43.76 -45.99 -21.71
CA VAL A 196 43.73 -44.53 -21.48
C VAL A 196 42.77 -43.83 -22.46
N GLU A 197 42.51 -44.41 -23.65
CA GLU A 197 41.63 -43.79 -24.64
C GLU A 197 40.17 -43.68 -24.17
N ARG A 198 39.78 -44.44 -23.14
CA ARG A 198 38.44 -44.43 -22.57
C ARG A 198 38.21 -43.32 -21.55
N LEU A 199 39.26 -42.65 -21.08
CA LEU A 199 39.09 -41.47 -20.22
C LEU A 199 38.44 -40.33 -21.02
N LEU A 200 37.52 -39.63 -20.38
CA LEU A 200 36.76 -38.53 -20.99
C LEU A 200 37.70 -37.43 -21.49
N LYS A 201 37.45 -36.93 -22.70
CA LYS A 201 38.15 -35.77 -23.25
C LYS A 201 37.66 -34.49 -22.56
N ASN A 202 38.57 -33.57 -22.27
CA ASN A 202 38.21 -32.25 -21.75
C ASN A 202 37.98 -31.26 -22.89
N PHE A 203 36.75 -31.21 -23.41
CA PHE A 203 36.38 -30.30 -24.51
C PHE A 203 36.48 -28.82 -24.12
N THR A 204 36.28 -28.49 -22.84
CA THR A 204 36.32 -27.11 -22.33
C THR A 204 37.69 -26.47 -22.55
N VAL A 205 38.76 -27.25 -22.39
CA VAL A 205 40.14 -26.77 -22.56
C VAL A 205 40.55 -26.77 -24.04
N MET A 206 39.92 -27.60 -24.88
CA MET A 206 40.19 -27.65 -26.32
C MET A 206 39.54 -26.51 -27.12
N HIS A 207 38.47 -25.88 -26.60
CA HIS A 207 37.62 -24.96 -27.37
C HIS A 207 37.61 -23.49 -26.88
N MET A 208 38.41 -23.14 -25.85
CA MET A 208 38.55 -21.75 -25.35
C MET A 208 39.90 -21.13 -25.69
#